data_AF-A0A5P0JLZ1-F1
#
_entry.id   AF-A0A5P0JLZ1-F1
#
_cell.length_a   1.000
_cell.length_b   1.000
_cell.length_c   1.000
_cell.angle_alpha   90.00
_cell.angle_beta   90.00
_cell.angle_gamma   90.00
#
_symmetry.space_group_name_H-M   'P 1'
#
loop_
_entity.id
_entity.type
_entity.pdbx_description
1 polymer ?
#
loop_
_entity_poly.entity_id
_entity_poly.type
_entity_poly.pdbx_seq_one_letter_code
_entity_poly.pdbx_strand_id
1 'polypeptide(L)'
;LVKLPGIGKKTAERLIVEMKDRFKGLHGDLFTPAADLVLTSPASPATDDAEQEAVAALVALGYKPQEASRMVSKIARPDASSETLIREALRAAL
;
A
#
# COMPACT_ATOMS: atom_id res chain seq x y z
N LEU A 1 6.77 -20.36 13.61
CA LEU A 1 7.99 -19.63 13.98
C LEU A 1 8.84 -20.36 15.01
N VAL A 2 8.31 -20.78 16.17
CA VAL A 2 9.11 -21.47 17.23
C VAL A 2 9.63 -22.86 16.82
N LYS A 3 9.05 -23.48 15.77
CA LYS A 3 9.53 -24.75 15.21
C LYS A 3 10.79 -24.62 14.34
N LEU A 4 11.25 -23.39 14.06
CA LEU A 4 12.50 -23.15 13.32
C LEU A 4 13.69 -23.18 14.30
N PRO A 5 14.78 -23.90 13.95
CA PRO A 5 15.97 -23.93 14.80
C PRO A 5 16.53 -22.50 14.95
N GLY A 6 16.73 -22.06 16.20
CA GLY A 6 17.25 -20.72 16.51
C GLY A 6 16.20 -19.63 16.78
N ILE A 7 14.89 -19.89 16.63
CA ILE A 7 13.83 -18.94 16.97
C ILE A 7 13.05 -19.40 18.22
N GLY A 8 13.32 -18.77 19.36
CA GLY A 8 12.58 -19.00 20.60
C GLY A 8 11.19 -18.34 20.62
N LYS A 9 10.36 -18.69 21.61
CA LYS A 9 8.99 -18.16 21.80
C LYS A 9 8.93 -16.62 21.78
N LYS A 10 9.81 -15.97 22.54
CA LYS A 10 9.89 -14.49 22.63
C LYS A 10 10.30 -13.83 21.31
N THR A 11 11.23 -14.45 20.58
CA THR A 11 11.68 -13.97 19.26
C THR A 11 10.56 -14.13 18.23
N ALA A 12 9.85 -15.26 18.25
CA ALA A 12 8.71 -15.50 17.39
C ALA A 12 7.57 -14.50 17.63
N GLU A 13 7.21 -14.25 18.88
CA GLU A 13 6.16 -13.29 19.26
C GLU A 13 6.52 -11.86 18.83
N ARG A 14 7.76 -11.43 19.08
CA ARG A 14 8.26 -10.12 18.63
C ARG A 14 8.19 -9.99 17.11
N LEU A 15 8.65 -11.01 16.39
CA LEU A 15 8.67 -11.01 14.93
C LEU A 15 7.26 -10.88 14.35
N ILE A 16 6.26 -11.54 14.94
CA ILE A 16 4.85 -11.43 14.50
C ILE A 16 4.35 -9.99 14.63
N VAL A 17 4.60 -9.34 15.77
CA VAL A 17 4.14 -7.96 16.01
C VAL A 17 4.80 -6.99 15.04
N GLU A 18 6.12 -7.11 14.89
CA GLU A 18 6.93 -6.23 14.05
C GLU A 18 6.58 -6.39 12.57
N MET A 19 6.40 -7.63 12.12
CA MET A 19 5.94 -7.93 10.76
C MET A 19 4.52 -7.42 10.52
N LYS A 20 3.57 -7.70 11.42
CA LYS A 20 2.20 -7.21 11.32
C LYS A 20 2.14 -5.69 11.21
N ASP A 21 2.99 -4.97 11.94
CA ASP A 21 3.02 -3.51 11.88
C ASP A 21 3.63 -2.99 10.58
N ARG A 22 4.72 -3.61 10.09
CA ARG A 22 5.30 -3.30 8.78
C ARG A 22 4.35 -3.61 7.62
N PHE A 23 3.51 -4.65 7.76
CA PHE A 23 2.57 -5.06 6.71
C PHE A 23 1.35 -4.17 6.59
N LYS A 24 0.95 -3.41 7.62
CA LYS A 24 -0.15 -2.43 7.51
C LYS A 24 0.13 -1.32 6.48
N GLY A 25 1.40 -1.10 6.11
CA GLY A 25 1.79 -0.11 5.12
C GLY A 25 2.15 -0.69 3.74
N LEU A 26 2.02 -2.00 3.55
CA LEU A 26 2.36 -2.68 2.29
C LEU A 26 1.07 -3.17 1.64
N HIS A 27 0.60 -2.46 0.62
CA HIS A 27 -0.55 -2.85 -0.19
C HIS A 27 -0.04 -3.65 -1.40
N GLY A 28 -0.51 -4.89 -1.55
CA GLY A 28 -0.14 -5.79 -2.64
C GLY A 28 -0.92 -7.10 -2.55
N ASP A 29 -1.15 -7.72 -3.71
CA ASP A 29 -2.03 -8.87 -3.96
C ASP A 29 -1.75 -10.11 -3.07
N LEU A 30 -0.57 -10.20 -2.46
CA LEU A 30 -0.18 -11.26 -1.52
C LEU A 30 -0.75 -11.07 -0.09
N PHE A 31 -1.29 -9.89 0.23
CA PHE A 31 -1.62 -9.46 1.59
C PHE A 31 -3.10 -9.18 1.82
N THR A 32 -3.94 -9.36 0.79
CA THR A 32 -5.39 -9.41 0.93
C THR A 32 -5.77 -10.73 1.62
N PRO A 33 -6.50 -10.73 2.75
CA PRO A 33 -6.89 -11.98 3.40
C PRO A 33 -7.67 -12.85 2.41
N ALA A 34 -7.27 -14.12 2.30
CA ALA A 34 -7.72 -15.12 1.33
C ALA A 34 -9.24 -15.43 1.32
N ALA A 35 -10.06 -14.65 2.01
CA ALA A 35 -11.51 -14.68 1.87
C ALA A 35 -12.00 -14.03 0.56
N ASP A 36 -11.17 -13.21 -0.09
CA ASP A 36 -11.50 -12.54 -1.36
C ASP A 36 -10.58 -12.94 -2.54
N LEU A 37 -9.92 -14.10 -2.45
CA LEU A 37 -9.24 -14.69 -3.62
C LEU A 37 -10.26 -15.29 -4.60
N VAL A 38 -11.13 -14.43 -5.14
CA VAL A 38 -11.70 -14.64 -6.45
C VAL A 38 -10.57 -14.43 -7.44
N LEU A 39 -10.05 -15.52 -7.97
CA LEU A 39 -9.23 -15.54 -9.18
C LEU A 39 -10.08 -14.97 -10.33
N THR A 40 -10.16 -13.66 -10.45
CA THR A 40 -10.69 -13.00 -11.64
C THR A 40 -9.57 -12.25 -12.36
N SER A 41 -9.44 -12.64 -13.62
CA SER A 41 -8.70 -12.03 -14.73
C SER A 41 -8.77 -10.49 -14.79
N PRO A 42 -7.93 -9.84 -15.62
CA PRO A 42 -7.60 -8.42 -15.51
C PRO A 42 -8.84 -7.57 -15.76
N ALA A 43 -9.40 -6.98 -14.72
CA ALA A 43 -10.60 -6.19 -14.84
C ALA A 43 -10.57 -5.01 -13.88
N SER A 44 -10.27 -3.86 -14.49
CA SER A 44 -10.57 -2.51 -14.01
C SER A 44 -9.68 -1.99 -12.88
N PRO A 45 -9.08 -0.79 -13.02
CA PRO A 45 -8.51 -0.12 -11.87
C PRO A 45 -9.67 0.17 -10.93
N ALA A 46 -9.75 -0.55 -9.82
CA ALA A 46 -10.49 -0.03 -8.68
C ALA A 46 -9.90 1.37 -8.43
N THR A 47 -10.74 2.39 -8.39
CA THR A 47 -10.29 3.78 -8.24
C THR A 47 -9.42 3.94 -6.99
N ASP A 48 -9.72 3.12 -5.98
CA ASP A 48 -8.96 2.99 -4.73
C ASP A 48 -7.55 2.41 -4.96
N ASP A 49 -7.36 1.47 -5.89
CA ASP A 49 -6.02 0.96 -6.25
C ASP A 49 -5.16 2.05 -6.91
N ALA A 50 -5.75 2.86 -7.80
CA ALA A 50 -5.03 3.92 -8.49
C ALA A 50 -4.59 5.04 -7.52
N GLU A 51 -5.44 5.38 -6.55
CA GLU A 51 -5.12 6.33 -5.49
C GLU A 51 -4.04 5.79 -4.55
N GLN A 52 -4.17 4.54 -4.11
CA GLN A 52 -3.20 3.90 -3.21
C GLN A 52 -1.83 3.74 -3.87
N GLU A 53 -1.79 3.35 -5.15
CA GLU A 53 -0.55 3.26 -5.94
C GLU A 53 0.11 4.64 -6.07
N ALA A 54 -0.68 5.69 -6.34
CA ALA A 54 -0.17 7.06 -6.39
C ALA A 54 0.42 7.53 -5.05
N VAL A 55 -0.22 7.20 -3.93
CA VAL A 55 0.30 7.50 -2.58
C VAL A 55 1.62 6.77 -2.34
N ALA A 56 1.71 5.48 -2.67
CA ALA A 56 2.93 4.69 -2.51
C ALA A 56 4.09 5.25 -3.34
N ALA A 57 3.82 5.67 -4.58
CA ALA A 57 4.81 6.31 -5.45
C ALA A 57 5.31 7.66 -4.88
N LEU A 58 4.41 8.51 -4.36
CA LEU A 58 4.81 9.77 -3.72
C LEU A 58 5.65 9.52 -2.45
N VAL A 59 5.31 8.50 -1.65
CA VAL A 59 6.13 8.11 -0.50
C VAL A 59 7.52 7.63 -0.94
N ALA A 60 7.61 6.87 -2.03
CA ALA A 60 8.89 6.44 -2.60
C ALA A 60 9.75 7.62 -3.10
N LEU A 61 9.12 8.73 -3.53
CA LEU A 61 9.80 9.98 -3.88
C LEU A 61 10.26 10.79 -2.65
N GLY A 62 9.91 10.37 -1.43
CA GLY A 62 10.36 10.97 -0.17
C GLY A 62 9.31 11.82 0.54
N TYR A 63 8.07 11.87 0.04
CA TYR A 63 6.97 12.55 0.76
C TYR A 63 6.53 11.74 1.98
N LYS A 64 6.06 12.43 3.02
CA LYS A 64 5.51 11.76 4.21
C LYS A 64 4.20 11.05 3.84
N PRO A 65 3.90 9.85 4.39
CA PRO A 65 2.68 9.12 4.06
C PRO A 65 1.37 9.93 4.23
N GLN A 66 1.29 10.73 5.30
CA GLN A 66 0.14 11.60 5.53
C GLN A 66 0.03 12.76 4.52
N GLU A 67 1.16 13.25 4.04
CA GLU A 67 1.21 14.33 3.06
C GLU A 67 0.85 13.79 1.67
N ALA A 68 1.43 12.66 1.27
CA ALA A 68 1.12 11.96 0.03
C ALA A 68 -0.38 11.62 -0.07
N SER A 69 -0.96 11.05 0.99
CA SER A 69 -2.41 10.75 1.04
C SER A 69 -3.27 12.01 0.90
N ARG A 70 -2.88 13.12 1.54
CA ARG A 70 -3.58 14.41 1.40
C ARG A 70 -3.44 15.03 0.01
N MET A 71 -2.31 14.83 -0.66
CA MET A 71 -2.09 15.34 -2.01
C MET A 71 -2.96 14.59 -3.01
N VAL A 72 -2.99 13.25 -2.95
CA VAL A 72 -3.78 12.41 -3.85
C VAL A 72 -5.28 12.59 -3.61
N SER A 73 -5.74 12.60 -2.35
CA SER A 73 -7.18 12.78 -2.04
C SER A 73 -7.78 14.11 -2.52
N LYS A 74 -6.97 15.17 -2.68
CA LYS A 74 -7.43 16.47 -3.20
C LYS A 74 -7.69 16.48 -4.70
N ILE A 75 -7.02 15.60 -5.45
CA ILE A 75 -7.04 15.54 -6.92
C ILE A 75 -7.66 14.23 -7.43
N ALA A 76 -7.96 13.31 -6.51
CA ALA A 76 -8.61 12.04 -6.76
C ALA A 76 -9.89 12.22 -7.59
N ARG A 77 -9.97 11.48 -8.69
CA ARG A 77 -11.14 11.41 -9.56
C ARG A 77 -11.38 9.94 -9.93
N PRO A 78 -12.64 9.50 -10.03
CA PRO A 78 -12.97 8.10 -10.25
C PRO A 78 -12.45 7.53 -11.58
N ASP A 79 -12.06 8.37 -12.55
CA ASP A 79 -11.54 7.89 -13.84
C ASP A 79 -10.05 8.22 -14.04
N ALA A 80 -9.35 8.67 -13.00
CA ALA A 80 -7.93 9.02 -13.11
C ALA A 80 -7.02 7.79 -12.93
N SER A 81 -6.04 7.64 -13.82
CA SER A 81 -4.99 6.63 -13.66
C SER A 81 -4.00 7.05 -12.57
N SER A 82 -3.32 6.08 -11.96
CA SER A 82 -2.27 6.32 -10.96
C SER A 82 -1.18 7.26 -11.48
N GLU A 83 -0.74 7.09 -12.73
CA GLU A 83 0.21 8.00 -13.39
C GLU A 83 -0.30 9.46 -13.43
N THR A 84 -1.59 9.65 -13.74
CA THR A 84 -2.21 10.97 -13.81
C THR A 84 -2.27 11.60 -12.42
N LEU A 85 -2.67 10.84 -11.41
CA LEU A 85 -2.71 11.28 -10.02
C LEU A 85 -1.32 11.68 -9.50
N ILE A 86 -0.27 10.90 -9.80
CA ILE A 86 1.11 11.24 -9.42
C ILE A 86 1.54 12.55 -10.09
N ARG A 87 1.28 12.70 -11.40
CA ARG A 87 1.65 13.90 -12.15
C ARG A 87 0.94 15.15 -11.63
N GLU A 88 -0.36 15.05 -11.39
CA GLU A 88 -1.16 16.16 -10.85
C GLU A 88 -0.75 16.50 -9.42
N ALA A 89 -0.47 15.50 -8.56
CA ALA A 89 0.00 15.70 -7.20
C ALA A 89 1.33 16.48 -7.16
N LEU A 90 2.28 16.08 -8.00
CA LEU A 90 3.58 16.76 -8.10
C LEU A 90 3.42 18.18 -8.65
N ARG A 91 2.57 18.39 -9.66
CA ARG A 91 2.30 19.74 -10.18
C ARG A 91 1.68 20.68 -9.14
N ALA A 92 0.82 20.17 -8.26
CA ALA A 92 0.19 20.96 -7.21
C ALA A 92 1.10 21.24 -6.01
N ALA A 93 2.25 20.54 -5.91
CA ALA A 93 3.24 20.74 -4.86
C ALA A 93 4.36 21.73 -5.22
N LEU A 94 4.46 22.11 -6.50
CA LEU A 94 5.28 23.24 -6.97
C LEU A 94 4.47 24.54 -6.94
#